data_AF-A0A2V6U7C4-F1
#
_entry.id   AF-A0A2V6U7C4-F1
#
_cell.length_a   1.000
_cell.length_b   1.000
_cell.length_c   1.000
_cell.angle_alpha   90.00
_cell.angle_beta   90.00
_cell.angle_gamma   90.00
#
_symmetry.space_group_name_H-M   'P 1'
#
loop_
_entity.id
_entity.type
_entity.pdbx_description
1 polymer ?
#
loop_
_entity_poly.entity_id
_entity_poly.type
_entity_poly.pdbx_seq_one_letter_code
_entity_poly.pdbx_strand_id
1 'polypeptide(L)' 'WDVAEQHALFRLCPGAPVGVRLNTACFMTPGKSISLLVGAGARARVDHYFSQCARCWMRDCAYRRAPARRTVHR' A
#
# COMPACT_ATOMS: atom_id res chain seq x y z
N TRP A 1 4.85 -5.88 -1.94
CA TRP A 1 4.55 -6.30 -0.56
C TRP A 1 3.11 -6.80 -0.54
N ASP A 2 2.86 -7.94 0.12
CA ASP A 2 1.51 -8.49 0.35
C ASP A 2 0.72 -7.66 1.39
N VAL A 3 -0.43 -7.08 1.02
CA VAL A 3 -1.21 -6.19 1.89
C VAL A 3 -1.51 -6.78 3.27
N ALA A 4 -1.61 -8.11 3.41
CA ALA A 4 -1.84 -8.77 4.70
C ALA A 4 -0.75 -8.48 5.75
N GLU A 5 0.48 -8.21 5.32
CA GLU A 5 1.61 -7.83 6.18
C GLU A 5 1.37 -6.48 6.90
N GLN A 6 0.36 -5.69 6.47
CA GLN A 6 -0.03 -4.47 7.15
C GLN A 6 -0.49 -4.73 8.61
N HIS A 7 -1.01 -5.92 8.91
CA HIS A 7 -1.30 -6.32 10.29
C HIS A 7 -0.05 -6.46 11.15
N ALA A 8 1.07 -6.92 10.58
CA ALA A 8 2.35 -6.94 11.31
C ALA A 8 2.86 -5.52 11.56
N LEU A 9 2.76 -4.65 10.56
CA LEU A 9 3.13 -3.23 10.71
C LEU A 9 2.32 -2.53 11.81
N PHE A 10 1.00 -2.72 11.86
CA PHE A 10 0.13 -2.12 12.88
C PHE A 10 0.34 -2.69 14.29
N ARG A 11 0.94 -3.88 14.43
CA ARG A 11 1.40 -4.41 15.72
C ARG A 11 2.67 -3.72 16.21
N LEU A 12 3.59 -3.40 15.29
CA LEU A 12 4.85 -2.70 15.60
C LEU A 12 4.64 -1.20 15.81
N CYS A 13 3.76 -0.59 15.01
CA CYS A 13 3.43 0.83 15.04
C CYS A 13 1.90 1.00 15.01
N PRO A 14 1.24 1.03 16.18
CA PRO A 14 -0.21 1.16 16.26
C PRO A 14 -0.69 2.49 15.69
N GLY A 15 -1.78 2.45 14.90
CA GLY A 15 -2.41 3.67 14.36
C GLY A 15 -3.30 4.42 15.36
N ALA A 16 -3.64 3.81 16.49
CA ALA A 16 -4.56 4.40 17.48
C ALA A 16 -4.15 5.80 17.99
N PRO A 17 -2.86 6.08 18.29
CA PRO A 17 -2.42 7.41 18.72
C PRO A 17 -2.66 8.52 17.69
N VAL A 18 -2.76 8.17 16.41
CA VAL A 18 -3.05 9.11 15.30
C VAL A 18 -4.46 8.95 14.73
N GLY A 19 -5.33 8.22 15.44
CA GLY A 19 -6.73 8.03 15.05
C GLY A 19 -6.95 7.13 13.83
N VAL A 20 -5.95 6.33 13.44
CA VAL A 20 -6.06 5.39 12.30
C VAL A 20 -6.33 3.98 12.79
N ARG A 21 -7.32 3.30 12.20
CA ARG A 21 -7.65 1.89 12.47
C ARG A 21 -7.47 1.06 11.21
N LEU A 22 -7.02 -0.19 11.37
CA LEU A 22 -6.92 -1.18 10.30
C LEU A 22 -7.97 -2.27 10.54
N ASN A 23 -8.81 -2.57 9.54
CA ASN A 23 -9.76 -3.67 9.64
C ASN A 23 -9.14 -5.01 9.18
N THR A 24 -9.91 -6.11 9.26
CA THR A 24 -9.47 -7.46 8.87
C THR A 24 -9.17 -7.61 7.38
N ALA A 25 -9.72 -6.73 6.54
CA ALA A 25 -9.45 -6.67 5.10
C ALA A 25 -8.31 -5.69 4.75
N CYS A 26 -7.53 -5.25 5.75
CA CYS A 26 -6.42 -4.30 5.60
C CYS A 26 -6.82 -2.90 5.07
N PHE A 27 -8.09 -2.50 5.22
CA PHE A 27 -8.50 -1.12 4.95
C PHE A 27 -8.24 -0.24 6.17
N MET A 28 -7.65 0.93 5.92
CA MET A 28 -7.46 1.96 6.92
C MET A 28 -8.68 2.90 7.00
N THR A 29 -9.03 3.31 8.21
CA THR A 29 -9.99 4.37 8.49
C THR A 29 -9.32 5.44 9.34
N PRO A 30 -9.32 6.73 8.92
CA PRO A 30 -9.95 7.29 7.72
C PRO A 30 -9.38 6.76 6.39
N GLY A 31 -10.17 6.83 5.31
CA GLY A 31 -9.76 6.28 4.00
C GLY A 31 -8.57 7.01 3.37
N LYS A 32 -8.35 8.28 3.74
CA LYS A 32 -7.18 9.06 3.32
C LYS A 32 -6.02 8.85 4.29
N SER A 33 -5.61 7.60 4.45
CA SER A 33 -4.48 7.19 5.29
C SER A 33 -3.47 6.39 4.47
N ILE A 34 -2.20 6.49 4.84
CA ILE A 34 -1.09 5.73 4.24
C ILE A 34 -0.28 5.11 5.38
N SER A 35 0.13 3.85 5.19
CA SER A 35 1.17 3.21 5.98
C SER A 35 2.28 2.74 5.04
N LEU A 36 3.53 2.90 5.44
CA LEU A 36 4.69 2.53 4.64
C LEU A 36 5.83 2.07 5.55
N LEU A 37 6.70 1.22 5.01
CA LEU A 37 7.94 0.80 5.66
C LEU A 37 9.12 1.31 4.83
N VAL A 38 10.04 2.06 5.43
CA VAL A 38 11.24 2.57 4.77
C VAL A 38 12.46 1.81 5.30
N GLY A 39 13.15 1.10 4.42
CA GLY A 39 14.48 0.57 4.73
C GLY A 39 15.53 1.67 4.67
N ALA A 40 16.42 1.74 5.67
CA ALA A 40 17.54 2.68 5.71
C ALA A 40 18.88 1.96 5.58
N GLY A 41 19.86 2.62 4.96
CA GLY A 41 21.25 2.15 4.84
C GLY A 41 21.72 1.94 3.40
N ALA A 42 23.03 1.86 3.21
CA ALA A 42 23.67 1.80 1.88
C ALA A 42 23.26 0.57 1.03
N ARG A 43 22.72 -0.47 1.67
CA ARG A 43 22.23 -1.69 1.01
C ARG A 43 20.70 -1.77 0.96
N ALA A 44 19.99 -0.71 1.38
CA ALA A 44 18.54 -0.68 1.31
C ALA A 44 18.11 -0.78 -0.16
N ARG A 45 17.37 -1.85 -0.47
CA ARG A 45 16.77 -2.01 -1.78
C ARG A 45 15.41 -1.36 -1.74
N VAL A 46 15.30 -0.20 -2.39
CA VAL A 46 14.01 0.40 -2.69
C VAL A 46 13.65 -0.07 -4.09
N ASP A 47 12.68 -0.98 -4.17
CA ASP A 47 12.07 -1.26 -5.46
C ASP A 47 11.41 0.04 -5.93
N HIS A 48 11.96 0.65 -7.00
CA HIS A 48 11.30 1.77 -7.68
C HIS A 48 10.04 1.25 -8.35
N TYR A 49 8.93 1.22 -7.62
CA TYR A 49 7.65 0.98 -8.24
C TYR A 49 7.17 2.29 -8.87
N PHE A 50 7.10 2.28 -10.21
CA PHE A 50 6.18 3.13 -10.96
C PHE A 50 4.79 3.09 -10.33
N SER A 51 3.96 4.11 -10.59
CA SER A 51 2.57 4.16 -10.13
C SER A 51 1.91 2.79 -10.22
N GLN A 52 1.47 2.24 -9.09
CA GLN A 52 0.82 0.93 -9.05
C GLN A 52 -0.43 0.92 -9.95
N CYS A 53 -1.05 2.09 -10.18
CA CYS A 53 -2.12 2.24 -11.16
C CYS A 53 -1.68 1.81 -12.56
N ALA A 54 -0.44 2.09 -13.00
CA ALA A 54 0.04 1.75 -14.34
C ALA A 54 0.16 0.25 -14.61
N ARG A 55 0.04 -0.60 -13.57
CA ARG A 55 0.13 -2.07 -13.65
C ARG A 55 -1.10 -2.78 -13.05
N CYS A 56 -2.02 -2.04 -12.43
CA CYS A 56 -3.21 -2.59 -11.80
C CYS A 56 -4.19 -3.17 -12.83
N TRP A 57 -4.66 -4.40 -12.59
CA TRP A 57 -5.57 -5.17 -13.45
C TRP A 57 -7.05 -4.78 -13.31
N MET A 58 -7.41 -3.93 -12.34
CA MET A 58 -8.79 -3.44 -12.18
C MET A 58 -9.18 -2.53 -13.35
N ARG A 59 -9.99 -3.05 -14.28
CA ARG A 59 -10.35 -2.39 -15.55
C ARG A 59 -10.91 -0.98 -15.33
N ASP A 60 -11.92 -0.85 -14.48
CA ASP A 60 -12.69 0.40 -14.31
C ASP A 60 -12.48 1.02 -12.92
N CYS A 61 -11.23 1.14 -12.51
CA CYS A 61 -10.89 1.75 -11.23
C CYS A 61 -11.18 3.26 -11.25
N ALA A 62 -12.21 3.70 -10.52
CA ALA A 62 -12.55 5.12 -10.35
C ALA A 62 -11.42 5.97 -9.75
N TYR A 63 -10.42 5.33 -9.13
CA TYR A 63 -9.26 5.99 -8.50
C TYR A 63 -7.97 5.87 -9.32
N ARG A 64 -8.05 5.47 -10.60
CA ARG A 64 -6.88 5.29 -11.48
C ARG A 64 -6.18 6.62 -11.77
N ARG A 65 -4.91 6.73 -11.35
CA ARG A 65 -4.07 7.93 -11.57
C ARG A 65 -3.09 7.84 -12.75
N ALA A 66 -2.99 6.68 -13.40
CA ALA A 66 -2.16 6.47 -14.58
C ALA A 66 -2.76 5.39 -15.50
N PRO A 67 -2.62 5.51 -16.84
CA PRO A 67 -3.04 4.47 -17.78
C PRO A 67 -2.34 3.12 -17.50
N ALA A 68 -3.08 2.01 -17.51
CA ALA A 68 -2.48 0.68 -17.45
C ALA A 68 -2.00 0.26 -18.85
N ARG A 69 -0.69 0.34 -19.10
CA ARG A 69 -0.10 -0.12 -20.38
C ARG A 69 0.07 -1.63 -20.43
N ARG A 70 0.38 -2.25 -19.28
CA ARG A 70 0.50 -3.70 -19.11
C ARG A 70 0.03 -4.06 -17.71
N THR A 71 -1.11 -4.72 -17.61
CA THR A 71 -1.65 -5.19 -16.33
C THR A 71 -0.83 -6.39 -15.84
N VAL A 72 -0.70 -6.51 -14.52
CA VAL A 72 -0.21 -7.75 -13.90
C VAL A 72 -1.40 -8.46 -13.28
N HIS A 73 -1.72 -9.65 -13.79
CA HIS A 73 -2.50 -10.62 -13.04
C HIS A 73 -1.53 -11.41 -12.16
N ARG A 74 -1.94 -11.67 -10.92
CA ARG A 74 -1.29 -12.68 -10.08
C ARG A 74 -2.10 -13.96 -10.21
#